data_AF-A0A7U6KSL9-F1
#
_entry.id   AF-A0A7U6KSL9-F1
#
_cell.length_a   1.000
_cell.length_b   1.000
_cell.length_c   1.000
_cell.angle_alpha   90.00
_cell.angle_beta   90.00
_cell.angle_gamma   90.00
#
_symmetry.space_group_name_H-M   'P 1'
#
loop_
_entity.id
_entity.type
_entity.pdbx_description
1 polymer ?
#
loop_
_entity_poly.entity_id
_entity_poly.type
_entity_poly.pdbx_seq_one_letter_code
_entity_poly.pdbx_strand_id
1 'polypeptide(L)' 'MFDIGFSELLLFGVIALIVLGPEKLPQAARTAGQWYAKIRRTVSTLQSEIEAELDLAETRQQMQKELAKIRQTEADMRA' A
#
# COMPACT_ATOMS: atom_id res chain seq x y z
N MET A 1 11.86 -26.13 -1.00
CA MET A 1 11.11 -26.22 0.28
C MET A 1 9.68 -25.66 0.18
N PHE A 2 9.22 -25.27 -1.01
CA PHE A 2 7.81 -25.09 -1.35
C PHE A 2 7.59 -25.74 -2.71
N ASP A 3 7.74 -27.06 -2.77
CA ASP A 3 7.24 -27.81 -3.92
C ASP A 3 5.75 -28.00 -3.68
N ILE A 4 4.95 -26.96 -3.92
CA ILE A 4 3.50 -27.13 -4.00
C ILE A 4 3.21 -27.61 -5.41
N GLY A 5 3.19 -28.92 -5.58
CA GLY A 5 2.78 -29.59 -6.79
C GLY A 5 1.26 -29.57 -6.95
N PHE A 6 0.80 -29.92 -8.16
CA PHE A 6 -0.63 -30.05 -8.47
C PHE A 6 -1.35 -30.99 -7.50
N SER A 7 -0.69 -32.06 -7.06
CA SER A 7 -1.23 -33.04 -6.11
C SER A 7 -1.52 -32.46 -4.73
N GLU A 8 -0.65 -31.60 -4.20
CA GLU A 8 -0.85 -30.99 -2.88
C GLU A 8 -1.96 -29.95 -2.90
N LEU A 9 -2.08 -29.17 -3.99
CA LEU A 9 -3.22 -28.28 -4.19
C LEU A 9 -4.55 -29.04 -4.22
N LEU A 10 -4.58 -30.20 -4.90
CA LEU A 10 -5.76 -31.04 -4.98
C LEU A 10 -6.12 -31.61 -3.60
N LEU A 11 -5.14 -32.13 -2.86
CA LEU A 11 -5.33 -32.60 -1.49
C LEU A 11 -5.87 -31.50 -0.58
N PHE A 12 -5.29 -30.30 -0.65
CA PHE A 12 -5.74 -29.15 0.14
C PHE A 12 -7.16 -28.73 -0.23
N GLY A 13 -7.50 -28.77 -1.53
CA GLY A 13 -8.85 -28.54 -2.04
C GLY A 13 -9.85 -29.54 -1.46
N VAL A 14 -9.53 -30.84 -1.46
CA VAL A 14 -10.38 -31.87 -0.87
C VAL A 14 -10.59 -31.64 0.63
N ILE A 15 -9.53 -31.33 1.38
CA ILE A 15 -9.63 -31.02 2.81
C ILE A 15 -10.53 -29.79 3.03
N ALA A 16 -10.33 -28.73 2.26
CA ALA A 16 -11.15 -27.52 2.34
C ALA A 16 -12.63 -27.81 2.04
N LEU A 17 -12.91 -28.66 1.05
CA LEU A 17 -14.28 -29.09 0.73
C LEU A 17 -14.91 -29.91 1.86
N ILE A 18 -14.15 -30.75 2.56
CA ILE A 18 -14.66 -31.53 3.70
C ILE A 18 -14.94 -30.64 4.90
N VAL A 19 -14.03 -29.72 5.23
CA VAL A 19 -14.15 -28.87 6.43
C VAL A 19 -15.22 -27.80 6.27
N LEU A 20 -15.22 -27.10 5.13
CA LEU A 20 -16.16 -26.00 4.89
C LEU A 20 -17.46 -26.48 4.21
N GLY A 21 -17.39 -27.52 3.39
CA GLY A 21 -18.45 -27.93 2.48
C GLY A 21 -18.32 -27.31 1.08
N PRO A 22 -18.66 -28.04 0.01
CA PRO A 22 -18.53 -27.57 -1.39
C PRO A 22 -19.36 -26.32 -1.69
N GLU A 23 -20.51 -26.16 -1.02
CA GLU A 23 -21.38 -25.00 -1.23
C GLU A 23 -20.89 -23.74 -0.51
N LYS A 24 -20.17 -23.90 0.62
CA LYS A 24 -19.72 -22.79 1.47
C LYS A 24 -18.33 -22.31 1.12
N LEU A 25 -17.47 -23.16 0.54
CA LEU A 25 -16.14 -22.79 0.06
C LEU A 25 -16.14 -21.56 -0.87
N PRO A 26 -16.96 -21.50 -1.95
CA PRO A 26 -17.01 -20.33 -2.81
C PRO A 26 -17.54 -19.08 -2.09
N GLN A 27 -18.44 -19.24 -1.13
CA GLN A 27 -18.95 -18.13 -0.34
C GLN A 27 -17.87 -17.57 0.59
N ALA A 28 -17.11 -18.42 1.27
CA ALA A 28 -16.00 -18.04 2.13
C ALA A 28 -14.87 -17.35 1.34
N ALA A 29 -14.51 -17.90 0.17
CA ALA A 29 -13.51 -17.30 -0.71
C ALA A 29 -13.93 -15.89 -1.18
N ARG A 30 -15.21 -15.70 -1.54
CA ARG A 30 -15.75 -14.38 -1.90
C ARG A 30 -15.69 -13.40 -0.75
N THR A 31 -16.12 -13.80 0.45
CA THR A 31 -16.10 -12.94 1.64
C THR A 31 -14.67 -12.56 2.02
N ALA A 32 -13.76 -13.53 2.09
CA ALA A 32 -12.34 -13.30 2.39
C ALA A 32 -11.70 -12.40 1.33
N GLY A 33 -11.97 -12.64 0.05
CA GLY A 33 -11.49 -11.82 -1.05
C GLY A 33 -11.99 -10.38 -0.99
N GLN A 34 -13.27 -10.16 -0.67
CA GLN A 34 -13.84 -8.81 -0.49
C GLN A 34 -13.18 -8.07 0.67
N TRP A 35 -12.96 -8.75 1.80
CA TRP A 35 -12.28 -8.17 2.97
C TRP A 35 -10.83 -7.81 2.64
N TYR A 36 -10.09 -8.72 2.02
CA TYR A 36 -8.73 -8.48 1.57
C TYR A 36 -8.63 -7.30 0.60
N ALA A 37 -9.53 -7.24 -0.40
CA ALA A 37 -9.58 -6.15 -1.36
C ALA A 37 -9.87 -4.80 -0.68
N LYS A 38 -10.78 -4.79 0.30
CA LYS A 38 -11.11 -3.58 1.07
C LYS A 38 -9.90 -3.08 1.86
N ILE A 39 -9.23 -3.98 2.60
CA ILE A 39 -8.03 -3.65 3.38
C ILE A 39 -6.93 -3.13 2.46
N ARG A 40 -6.64 -3.84 1.36
CA ARG A 40 -5.64 -3.43 0.38
C ARG A 40 -5.91 -2.04 -0.18
N ARG A 41 -7.18 -1.75 -0.52
CA ARG A 41 -7.58 -0.43 -1.02
C ARG A 41 -7.39 0.66 0.02
N THR A 42 -7.81 0.43 1.26
CA THR A 42 -7.62 1.40 2.35
C THR A 42 -6.13 1.68 2.58
N VAL A 43 -5.29 0.65 2.64
CA VAL A 43 -3.84 0.83 2.82
C VAL A 43 -3.23 1.60 1.65
N SER A 44 -3.63 1.29 0.42
CA SER A 44 -3.17 2.00 -0.77
C SER A 44 -3.56 3.48 -0.75
N THR A 45 -4.78 3.81 -0.32
CA THR A 45 -5.23 5.20 -0.18
C THR A 45 -4.43 5.95 0.87
N LEU A 46 -4.21 5.35 2.04
CA LEU A 46 -3.39 5.96 3.10
C LEU A 46 -1.95 6.21 2.64
N GLN A 47 -1.35 5.25 1.93
CA GLN A 47 -0.01 5.45 1.36
C GLN A 47 0.01 6.62 0.38
N SER A 48 -0.97 6.72 -0.52
CA SER A 48 -1.06 7.82 -1.48
C SER A 48 -1.30 9.18 -0.83
N GLU A 49 -2.07 9.24 0.27
CA GLU A 49 -2.29 10.49 1.02
C GLU A 49 -1.01 10.94 1.74
N ILE A 50 -0.29 10.01 2.37
CA ILE A 50 0.99 10.30 3.04
C ILE A 50 2.04 10.78 2.03
N GLU A 51 2.15 10.11 0.88
CA GLU A 51 3.09 10.50 -0.18
C GLU A 51 2.79 11.91 -0.71
N ALA A 52 1.52 12.23 -0.94
CA ALA A 52 1.10 13.58 -1.35
C ALA A 52 1.40 14.66 -0.29
N GLU A 53 1.25 14.35 1.00
CA GLU A 53 1.54 15.29 2.07
C GLU A 53 3.06 15.51 2.25
N LEU A 54 3.87 14.45 2.09
CA LEU A 54 5.32 14.53 2.12
C LEU A 54 5.87 15.37 0.96
N ASP A 55 5.38 15.17 -0.26
CA ASP A 55 5.78 15.96 -1.44
C ASP A 55 5.50 17.46 -1.23
N LEU A 56 4.34 17.80 -0.66
CA LEU A 56 3.99 19.18 -0.32
C LEU A 56 4.91 19.76 0.76
N ALA A 57 5.26 18.97 1.77
CA ALA A 57 6.17 19.38 2.83
C ALA A 57 7.59 19.64 2.29
N GLU A 58 8.09 18.77 1.43
CA GLU A 58 9.41 18.90 0.80
C GLU A 58 9.46 20.12 -0.13
N THR A 59 8.42 20.33 -0.94
CA THR A 59 8.30 21.52 -1.80
C THR A 59 8.31 22.82 -0.99
N ARG A 60 7.60 22.88 0.14
CA ARG A 60 7.63 24.05 1.04
C ARG A 60 9.01 24.28 1.64
N GLN A 61 9.73 23.23 2.04
CA GLN A 61 11.08 23.37 2.58
C GLN A 61 12.06 23.88 1.53
N GLN A 62 11.96 23.40 0.28
CA GLN A 62 12.79 23.87 -0.82
C GLN A 62 12.57 25.38 -1.09
N MET A 63 11.31 25.83 -1.16
CA MET A 63 11.02 27.26 -1.33
C MET A 63 11.56 28.13 -0.19
N GLN A 64 11.46 27.69 1.07
CA GLN A 64 12.03 28.42 2.19
C GLN A 64 13.57 28.52 2.12
N LYS A 65 14.24 27.45 1.71
CA LYS A 65 15.70 27.44 1.51
C LYS A 65 16.12 28.38 0.37
N GLU A 66 15.38 28.41 -0.74
CA GLU A 66 15.65 29.34 -1.84
C GLU A 66 15.42 30.80 -1.42
N LEU A 67 14.32 31.11 -0.74
CA LEU A 67 14.07 32.46 -0.22
C LEU A 67 15.15 32.91 0.77
N ALA A 68 15.64 32.00 1.63
CA ALA A 68 16.75 32.28 2.54
C ALA A 68 18.04 32.58 1.78
N LYS A 69 18.34 31.83 0.70
CA LYS A 69 19.49 32.12 -0.18
C LYS A 69 19.36 33.47 -0.86
N ILE A 70 18.19 33.81 -1.42
CA ILE A 70 17.96 35.10 -2.09
C ILE A 70 18.20 36.25 -1.10
N ARG A 71 17.69 36.14 0.13
CA ARG A 71 17.93 37.15 1.18
C ARG A 71 19.41 37.30 1.54
N GLN A 72 20.17 36.20 1.58
CA GLN A 72 21.61 36.24 1.82
C GLN A 72 22.35 36.92 0.65
N THR A 73 21.99 36.59 -0.59
CA THR A 73 22.58 37.21 -1.78
C THR A 73 22.26 38.70 -1.86
N GLU A 74 21.05 39.13 -1.48
CA GLU A 74 20.70 40.55 -1.38
C GLU A 74 21.46 41.28 -0.26
N ALA A 75 21.74 40.60 0.86
CA ALA A 75 22.52 41.16 1.96
C ALA A 75 24.01 41.32 1.58
N ASP A 76 24.58 40.33 0.90
CA ASP A 76 25.96 40.37 0.41
C ASP A 76 26.16 41.41 -0.71
N MET A 77 25.15 41.66 -1.55
CA MET A 77 25.21 42.72 -2.58
C MET A 77 25.00 44.14 -2.02
N ARG A 78 24.49 44.28 -0.78
CA ARG A 78 24.27 45.58 -0.13
C ARG A 78 25.43 46.02 0.78
N ALA A 79 26.44 45.17 0.96
CA ALA A 79 27.70 45.49 1.67
C ALA A 79 28.80 45.92 0.68
#